data_AF-A0A1H7WPE8-F1
#
_entry.id   AF-A0A1H7WPE8-F1
#
_cell.length_a   1.000
_cell.length_b   1.000
_cell.length_c   1.000
_cell.angle_alpha   90.00
_cell.angle_beta   90.00
_cell.angle_gamma   90.00
#
_symmetry.space_group_name_H-M   'P 1'
#
loop_
_entity.id
_entity.type
_entity.pdbx_description
1 polymer ?
#
loop_
_entity_poly.entity_id
_entity_poly.type
_entity_poly.pdbx_seq_one_letter_code
_entity_poly.pdbx_strand_id
1 'polypeptide(L)'
;MERECYTISVYTENNIGLLNRISAIFLKRHINLDSMTASVSEIKDVFRFTIVVKITEERVKKLVGQIEKQIEVIKAFYHKDDETIYQETALFKVASKLLFEERQIQNVIKESNANIVTVTPEFFVLEKTGRRKEVEELYDKLEPYGLMQFVRSGRIAVTKEKMHISKIIESFGIEVA
;
A
#
# COMPACT_ATOMS: atom_id res chain seq x y z
N MET A 1 5.21 23.53 -10.55
CA MET A 1 5.42 22.75 -9.31
C MET A 1 5.54 21.30 -9.69
N GLU A 2 6.56 20.61 -9.16
CA GLU A 2 6.80 19.20 -9.41
C GLU A 2 5.74 18.32 -8.74
N ARG A 3 5.44 17.16 -9.33
CA ARG A 3 4.54 16.17 -8.75
C ARG A 3 5.36 15.17 -7.95
N GLU A 4 5.08 15.06 -6.67
CA GLU A 4 5.72 14.10 -5.77
C GLU A 4 4.74 12.99 -5.38
N CYS A 5 5.29 11.88 -4.90
CA CYS A 5 4.51 10.80 -4.30
C CYS A 5 4.17 11.14 -2.85
N TYR A 6 2.89 11.12 -2.51
CA TYR A 6 2.41 11.32 -1.14
C TYR A 6 1.65 10.10 -0.64
N THR A 7 1.92 9.75 0.61
CA THR A 7 1.18 8.76 1.38
C THR A 7 0.21 9.47 2.31
N ILE A 8 -1.08 9.34 2.04
CA ILE A 8 -2.16 9.89 2.84
C ILE A 8 -2.63 8.80 3.82
N SER A 9 -2.63 9.11 5.11
CA SER A 9 -3.18 8.24 6.16
C SER A 9 -4.49 8.84 6.67
N VAL A 10 -5.56 8.06 6.69
CA VAL A 10 -6.90 8.52 7.15
C VAL A 10 -7.37 7.61 8.26
N TYR A 11 -7.65 8.17 9.43
CA TYR A 11 -8.21 7.47 10.58
C TYR A 11 -9.71 7.70 10.63
N THR A 12 -10.48 6.62 10.79
CA THR A 12 -11.96 6.66 10.71
C THR A 12 -12.61 5.57 11.57
N GLU A 13 -13.81 5.84 12.06
CA GLU A 13 -14.65 4.86 12.76
C GLU A 13 -15.44 3.95 11.79
N ASN A 14 -15.58 4.32 10.51
CA ASN A 14 -16.33 3.55 9.52
C ASN A 14 -15.58 3.45 8.18
N ASN A 15 -15.21 2.22 7.83
CA ASN A 15 -14.50 1.92 6.59
C ASN A 15 -15.41 1.96 5.34
N ILE A 16 -16.57 1.28 5.38
CA ILE A 16 -17.40 1.05 4.18
C ILE A 16 -17.99 2.37 3.66
N GLY A 17 -18.56 3.18 4.55
CA GLY A 17 -19.15 4.47 4.17
C GLY A 17 -18.12 5.44 3.60
N LEU A 18 -16.91 5.43 4.18
CA LEU A 18 -15.83 6.32 3.77
C LEU A 18 -15.25 5.94 2.39
N LEU A 19 -15.10 4.65 2.08
CA LEU A 19 -14.56 4.18 0.81
C LEU A 19 -15.28 4.79 -0.41
N ASN A 20 -16.62 4.78 -0.40
CA ASN A 20 -17.42 5.34 -1.48
C ASN A 20 -17.22 6.86 -1.63
N ARG A 21 -17.17 7.59 -0.52
CA ARG A 21 -17.01 9.06 -0.53
C ARG A 21 -15.60 9.47 -0.95
N ILE A 22 -14.57 8.75 -0.49
CA ILE A 22 -13.20 8.94 -0.95
C ILE A 22 -13.13 8.73 -2.46
N SER A 23 -13.64 7.62 -2.97
CA SER A 23 -13.66 7.32 -4.41
C SER A 23 -14.30 8.45 -5.23
N ALA A 24 -15.41 9.02 -4.75
CA ALA A 24 -16.07 10.15 -5.40
C ALA A 24 -15.24 11.45 -5.39
N ILE A 25 -14.48 11.72 -4.31
CA ILE A 25 -13.56 12.88 -4.23
C ILE A 25 -12.46 12.75 -5.30
N PHE A 26 -11.87 11.56 -5.42
CA PHE A 26 -10.83 11.27 -6.40
C PHE A 26 -11.32 11.43 -7.84
N LEU A 27 -12.50 10.86 -8.14
CA LEU A 27 -13.13 10.98 -9.45
C LEU A 27 -13.41 12.44 -9.84
N LYS A 28 -14.06 13.21 -8.96
CA LYS A 28 -14.42 14.62 -9.20
C LYS A 28 -13.21 15.53 -9.40
N ARG A 29 -12.05 15.16 -8.82
CA ARG A 29 -10.82 15.96 -8.91
C ARG A 29 -9.86 15.51 -9.99
N HIS A 30 -10.21 14.48 -10.76
CA HIS A 30 -9.33 13.85 -11.75
C HIS A 30 -7.95 13.56 -11.16
N ILE A 31 -7.93 12.90 -10.00
CA ILE A 31 -6.71 12.44 -9.34
C ILE A 31 -6.62 10.93 -9.52
N ASN A 32 -5.52 10.47 -10.11
CA ASN A 32 -5.23 9.05 -10.21
C ASN A 32 -4.75 8.53 -8.86
N LEU A 33 -5.29 7.39 -8.45
CA LEU A 33 -4.86 6.62 -7.29
C LEU A 33 -3.75 5.66 -7.71
N ASP A 34 -2.61 5.69 -7.03
CA ASP A 34 -1.54 4.71 -7.26
C ASP A 34 -1.80 3.44 -6.45
N SER A 35 -2.25 3.59 -5.20
CA SER A 35 -2.78 2.49 -4.40
C SER A 35 -3.67 3.00 -3.27
N MET A 36 -4.53 2.12 -2.77
CA MET A 36 -5.32 2.36 -1.56
C MET A 36 -5.45 1.05 -0.79
N THR A 37 -5.19 1.10 0.51
CA THR A 37 -5.41 0.00 1.44
C THR A 37 -6.26 0.48 2.61
N ALA A 38 -7.02 -0.44 3.21
CA ALA A 38 -7.76 -0.20 4.43
C ALA A 38 -7.44 -1.33 5.41
N SER A 39 -7.09 -0.99 6.64
CA SER A 39 -6.77 -1.94 7.70
C SER A 39 -7.31 -1.45 9.04
N VAL A 40 -7.29 -2.30 10.05
CA VAL A 40 -7.40 -1.84 11.44
C VAL A 40 -6.21 -0.93 11.77
N SER A 41 -6.42 0.00 12.71
CA SER A 41 -5.34 0.79 13.30
C SER A 41 -4.87 0.19 14.62
N GLU A 42 -3.88 0.82 15.22
CA GLU A 42 -3.41 0.55 16.57
C GLU A 42 -4.43 0.94 17.66
N ILE A 43 -5.51 1.62 17.31
CA ILE A 43 -6.58 2.05 18.21
C ILE A 43 -7.83 1.22 17.96
N LYS A 44 -8.45 0.75 19.04
CA LYS A 44 -9.66 -0.07 19.02
C LYS A 44 -10.78 0.64 18.26
N ASP A 45 -11.51 -0.11 17.43
CA ASP A 45 -12.65 0.37 16.63
C ASP A 45 -12.32 1.50 15.64
N VAL A 46 -11.04 1.83 15.46
CA VAL A 46 -10.55 2.80 14.47
C VAL A 46 -9.86 2.07 13.33
N PHE A 47 -10.28 2.37 12.10
CA PHE A 47 -9.67 1.91 10.87
C PHE A 47 -8.72 2.96 10.30
N ARG A 48 -7.72 2.49 9.56
CA ARG A 48 -6.76 3.31 8.85
C ARG A 48 -6.78 3.00 7.37
N PHE A 49 -7.00 4.04 6.56
CA PHE A 49 -6.71 3.99 5.13
C PHE A 49 -5.31 4.48 4.86
N THR A 50 -4.60 3.80 3.96
CA THR A 50 -3.35 4.30 3.36
C THR A 50 -3.58 4.50 1.87
N ILE A 51 -3.46 5.74 1.40
CA ILE A 51 -3.72 6.12 0.01
C ILE A 51 -2.45 6.73 -0.57
N VAL A 52 -2.05 6.28 -1.76
CA VAL A 52 -0.86 6.78 -2.45
C VAL A 52 -1.27 7.51 -3.71
N VAL A 53 -0.73 8.72 -3.89
CA VAL A 53 -1.04 9.61 -5.01
C VAL A 53 0.21 10.34 -5.49
N LYS A 54 0.29 10.61 -6.79
CA LYS A 54 1.34 11.46 -7.38
C LYS A 54 0.78 12.80 -7.87
N ILE A 55 0.87 13.82 -7.01
CA ILE A 55 0.28 15.15 -7.24
C ILE A 55 1.20 16.26 -6.71
N THR A 56 0.82 17.53 -6.90
CA THR A 56 1.55 18.66 -6.31
C THR A 56 1.21 18.82 -4.83
N GLU A 57 2.11 19.41 -4.05
CA GLU A 57 1.90 19.64 -2.61
C GLU A 57 0.61 20.45 -2.33
N GLU A 58 0.31 21.45 -3.15
CA GLU A 58 -0.92 22.24 -3.02
C GLU A 58 -2.17 21.36 -3.18
N ARG A 59 -2.16 20.42 -4.14
CA ARG A 59 -3.27 19.50 -4.38
C ARG A 59 -3.41 18.49 -3.26
N VAL A 60 -2.32 17.97 -2.68
CA VAL A 60 -2.42 17.00 -1.57
C VAL A 60 -2.97 17.67 -0.32
N LYS A 61 -2.53 18.90 0.02
CA LYS A 61 -3.09 19.68 1.13
C LYS A 61 -4.60 19.89 0.98
N LYS A 62 -5.04 20.29 -0.22
CA LYS A 62 -6.47 20.46 -0.52
C LYS A 62 -7.25 19.14 -0.45
N LEU A 63 -6.67 18.05 -0.91
CA LEU A 63 -7.29 16.72 -0.88
C LEU A 63 -7.47 16.23 0.55
N VAL A 64 -6.43 16.30 1.38
CA VAL A 64 -6.46 15.91 2.80
C VAL A 64 -7.51 16.72 3.54
N GLY A 65 -7.52 18.06 3.39
CA GLY A 65 -8.52 18.91 4.02
C GLY A 65 -9.96 18.66 3.55
N GLN A 66 -10.17 17.96 2.42
CA GLN A 66 -11.51 17.50 2.02
C GLN A 66 -11.89 16.15 2.60
N ILE A 67 -10.92 15.25 2.70
CA ILE A 67 -11.11 13.95 3.36
C ILE A 67 -11.42 14.18 4.83
N GLU A 68 -10.71 15.09 5.52
CA GLU A 68 -10.98 15.44 6.92
C GLU A 68 -12.38 16.02 7.17
N LYS A 69 -13.06 16.54 6.14
CA LYS A 69 -14.43 17.06 6.27
C LYS A 69 -15.51 15.98 6.19
N GLN A 70 -15.13 14.73 5.93
CA GLN A 70 -16.09 13.63 5.93
C GLN A 70 -16.46 13.28 7.37
N ILE A 71 -17.76 13.08 7.63
CA ILE A 71 -18.33 12.92 8.98
C ILE A 71 -17.62 11.82 9.80
N GLU A 72 -17.23 10.73 9.15
CA GLU A 72 -16.65 9.55 9.82
C GLU A 72 -15.11 9.62 9.92
N VAL A 73 -14.48 10.67 9.39
CA VAL A 73 -13.02 10.84 9.44
C VAL A 73 -12.65 11.56 10.73
N ILE A 74 -11.85 10.87 11.55
CA ILE A 74 -11.30 11.41 12.80
C ILE A 74 -10.16 12.37 12.44
N LYS A 75 -9.23 11.91 11.59
CA LYS A 75 -8.07 12.71 11.18
C LYS A 75 -7.47 12.19 9.89
N ALA A 76 -6.91 13.08 9.08
CA ALA A 76 -6.10 12.68 7.94
C ALA A 76 -4.76 13.44 7.89
N PHE A 77 -3.74 12.73 7.43
CA PHE A 77 -2.36 13.23 7.31
C PHE A 77 -1.84 12.90 5.92
N TYR A 78 -0.85 13.66 5.45
CA TYR A 78 -0.06 13.29 4.28
C TYR A 78 1.42 13.39 4.60
N HIS A 79 2.20 12.50 4.00
CA HIS A 79 3.64 12.43 4.17
C HIS A 79 4.31 12.13 2.82
N LYS A 80 5.50 12.64 2.63
CA LYS A 80 6.42 12.26 1.56
C LYS A 80 7.00 10.87 1.82
N ASP A 81 7.60 10.30 0.79
CA ASP A 81 8.22 8.97 0.84
C ASP A 81 9.41 8.92 1.83
N ASP A 82 10.15 10.01 2.01
CA ASP A 82 11.28 10.12 2.94
C ASP A 82 10.86 10.32 4.40
N GLU A 83 9.61 10.70 4.65
CA GLU A 83 9.01 10.82 5.99
C GLU A 83 8.41 9.49 6.49
N THR A 84 8.37 8.46 5.63
CA THR A 84 7.71 7.18 5.92
C THR A 84 8.63 5.97 5.75
N ILE A 85 8.30 4.90 6.47
CA ILE A 85 8.76 3.54 6.20
C ILE A 85 7.58 2.84 5.55
N TYR A 86 7.76 2.38 4.31
CA TYR A 86 6.68 1.77 3.54
C TYR A 86 7.17 0.55 2.78
N GLN A 87 6.25 -0.40 2.56
CA GLN A 87 6.50 -1.62 1.80
C GLN A 87 5.23 -2.02 1.04
N GLU A 88 5.41 -2.90 0.07
CA GLU A 88 4.36 -3.63 -0.63
C GLU A 88 4.75 -5.12 -0.63
N THR A 89 3.74 -5.98 -0.74
CA THR A 89 3.92 -7.42 -0.88
C THR A 89 3.34 -7.85 -2.22
N ALA A 90 4.03 -8.75 -2.92
CA ALA A 90 3.55 -9.32 -4.16
C ALA A 90 3.66 -10.84 -4.21
N LEU A 91 2.76 -11.45 -4.96
CA LEU A 91 2.76 -12.88 -5.28
C LEU A 91 3.00 -13.08 -6.77
N PHE A 92 3.87 -14.02 -7.09
CA PHE A 92 4.26 -14.40 -8.46
C PHE A 92 4.00 -15.88 -8.64
N LYS A 93 3.01 -16.23 -9.46
CA LYS A 93 2.69 -17.61 -9.81
C LYS A 93 3.40 -17.98 -11.11
N VAL A 94 4.19 -19.05 -11.07
CA VAL A 94 5.05 -19.50 -12.19
C VAL A 94 4.87 -21.01 -12.38
N ALA A 95 5.01 -21.50 -13.60
CA ALA A 95 4.88 -22.94 -13.89
C ALA A 95 6.01 -23.76 -13.22
N SER A 96 5.68 -24.88 -12.57
CA SER A 96 6.64 -25.68 -11.80
C SER A 96 7.76 -26.29 -12.63
N LYS A 97 7.52 -26.61 -13.91
CA LYS A 97 8.57 -27.10 -14.82
C LYS A 97 9.80 -26.17 -14.82
N LEU A 98 9.55 -24.87 -14.75
CA LEU A 98 10.58 -23.83 -14.80
C LEU A 98 11.45 -23.82 -13.54
N LEU A 99 10.92 -24.24 -12.39
CA LEU A 99 11.69 -24.32 -11.15
C LEU A 99 12.81 -25.37 -11.25
N PHE A 100 12.59 -26.45 -11.98
CA PHE A 100 13.53 -27.58 -12.11
C PHE A 100 14.39 -27.51 -13.38
N GLU A 101 13.80 -27.04 -14.48
CA GLU A 101 14.44 -27.03 -15.80
C GLU A 101 15.27 -25.75 -16.04
N GLU A 102 14.88 -24.62 -15.45
CA GLU A 102 15.51 -23.32 -15.70
C GLU A 102 16.41 -22.85 -14.55
N ARG A 103 17.73 -23.04 -14.70
CA ARG A 103 18.73 -22.60 -13.71
C ARG A 103 18.68 -21.09 -13.44
N GLN A 104 18.34 -20.28 -14.45
CA GLN A 104 18.29 -18.84 -14.29
C GLN A 104 17.18 -18.41 -13.31
N ILE A 105 16.03 -19.09 -13.31
CA ILE A 105 14.96 -18.84 -12.34
C ILE A 105 15.42 -19.18 -10.93
N GLN A 106 16.14 -20.28 -10.74
CA GLN A 106 16.68 -20.63 -9.42
C GLN A 106 17.64 -19.55 -8.90
N ASN A 107 18.44 -18.95 -9.77
CA ASN A 107 19.32 -17.84 -9.40
C ASN A 107 18.54 -16.56 -9.07
N VAL A 108 17.54 -16.21 -9.89
CA VAL A 108 16.64 -15.08 -9.63
C VAL A 108 15.98 -15.23 -8.26
N ILE A 109 15.44 -16.41 -7.94
CA ILE A 109 14.82 -16.68 -6.63
C ILE A 109 15.83 -16.47 -5.51
N LYS A 110 17.03 -17.06 -5.60
CA LYS A 110 18.09 -16.95 -4.60
C LYS A 110 18.54 -15.50 -4.36
N GLU A 111 18.66 -14.70 -5.42
CA GLU A 111 19.11 -13.30 -5.33
C GLU A 111 17.99 -12.33 -4.92
N SER A 112 16.73 -12.70 -5.14
CA SER A 112 15.59 -11.80 -4.95
C SER A 112 15.16 -11.61 -3.50
N ASN A 113 15.67 -12.40 -2.55
CA ASN A 113 15.13 -12.49 -1.18
C ASN A 113 13.61 -12.74 -1.17
N ALA A 114 13.10 -13.49 -2.15
CA ALA A 114 11.72 -13.92 -2.22
C ALA A 114 11.54 -15.28 -1.53
N ASN A 115 10.37 -15.50 -0.95
CA ASN A 115 10.00 -16.74 -0.29
C ASN A 115 9.15 -17.61 -1.22
N ILE A 116 9.42 -18.92 -1.30
CA ILE A 116 8.48 -19.85 -1.94
C ILE A 116 7.35 -20.12 -0.95
N VAL A 117 6.14 -19.68 -1.30
CA VAL A 117 4.93 -19.89 -0.47
C VAL A 117 4.39 -21.31 -0.64
N THR A 118 4.39 -21.82 -1.87
CA THR A 118 3.90 -23.15 -2.18
C THR A 118 4.50 -23.66 -3.49
N VAL A 119 4.55 -24.99 -3.63
CA VAL A 119 4.93 -25.70 -4.85
C VAL A 119 3.92 -26.82 -5.08
N THR A 120 3.32 -26.84 -6.25
CA THR A 120 2.48 -27.94 -6.77
C THR A 120 3.13 -28.53 -8.01
N PRO A 121 2.63 -29.66 -8.55
CA PRO A 121 3.14 -30.19 -9.82
C PRO A 121 2.99 -29.22 -11.00
N GLU A 122 1.98 -28.34 -10.98
CA GLU A 122 1.66 -27.41 -12.07
C GLU A 122 2.31 -26.05 -11.89
N PHE A 123 2.36 -25.52 -10.67
CA PHE A 123 2.87 -24.17 -10.38
C PHE A 123 3.55 -24.05 -9.03
N PHE A 124 4.39 -23.03 -8.89
CA PHE A 124 4.85 -22.54 -7.60
C PHE A 124 4.52 -21.06 -7.45
N VAL A 125 4.46 -20.60 -6.21
CA VAL A 125 4.19 -19.20 -5.88
C VAL A 125 5.36 -18.63 -5.08
N LEU A 126 5.91 -17.52 -5.55
CA LEU A 126 6.86 -16.70 -4.81
C LEU A 126 6.14 -15.55 -4.14
N GLU A 127 6.58 -15.19 -2.95
CA GLU A 127 6.22 -13.97 -2.24
C GLU A 127 7.45 -13.07 -2.13
N LYS A 128 7.27 -11.78 -2.40
CA LYS A 128 8.29 -10.76 -2.15
C LYS A 128 7.65 -9.57 -1.46
N THR A 129 8.19 -9.21 -0.31
CA THR A 129 7.90 -7.96 0.39
C THR A 129 9.09 -7.01 0.27
N GLY A 130 8.83 -5.73 -0.02
CA GLY A 130 9.88 -4.72 -0.16
C GLY A 130 9.37 -3.37 -0.63
N ARG A 131 10.29 -2.49 -1.02
CA ARG A 131 9.96 -1.26 -1.75
C ARG A 131 9.41 -1.63 -3.13
N ARG A 132 8.57 -0.75 -3.68
CA ARG A 132 7.96 -0.93 -5.02
C ARG A 132 8.99 -1.33 -6.09
N LYS A 133 10.14 -0.66 -6.10
CA LYS A 133 11.23 -0.94 -7.03
C LYS A 133 11.76 -2.37 -6.92
N GLU A 134 11.95 -2.88 -5.71
CA GLU A 134 12.45 -4.25 -5.50
C GLU A 134 11.45 -5.31 -5.96
N VAL A 135 10.15 -5.03 -5.80
CA VAL A 135 9.07 -5.89 -6.29
C VAL A 135 8.99 -5.88 -7.82
N GLU A 136 9.09 -4.69 -8.43
CA GLU A 136 9.11 -4.51 -9.89
C GLU A 136 10.36 -5.16 -10.52
N GLU A 137 11.53 -5.05 -9.89
CA GLU A 137 12.75 -5.73 -10.35
C GLU A 137 12.60 -7.27 -10.39
N LEU A 138 11.87 -7.87 -9.45
CA LEU A 138 11.57 -9.30 -9.49
C LEU A 138 10.54 -9.64 -10.57
N TYR A 139 9.53 -8.78 -10.75
CA TYR A 139 8.56 -8.92 -11.84
C TYR A 139 9.28 -8.96 -13.19
N ASP A 140 10.12 -7.98 -13.48
CA ASP A 140 10.84 -7.85 -14.75
C ASP A 140 11.78 -9.04 -15.02
N LYS A 141 12.38 -9.61 -13.96
CA LYS A 141 13.21 -10.82 -14.07
C LYS A 141 12.41 -12.08 -14.36
N LEU A 142 11.15 -12.16 -13.91
CA LEU A 142 10.29 -13.34 -14.08
C LEU A 142 9.40 -13.26 -15.32
N GLU A 143 9.05 -12.06 -15.79
CA GLU A 143 8.19 -11.83 -16.95
C GLU A 143 8.62 -12.60 -18.21
N PRO A 144 9.91 -12.67 -18.59
CA PRO A 144 10.36 -13.40 -19.78
C PRO A 144 10.06 -14.91 -19.75
N TYR A 145 9.88 -15.49 -18.57
CA TYR A 145 9.59 -16.92 -18.40
C TYR A 145 8.09 -17.23 -18.41
N GLY A 146 7.24 -16.20 -18.48
CA GLY A 146 5.78 -16.34 -18.44
C GLY A 146 5.25 -16.48 -17.02
N LEU A 147 4.95 -15.34 -16.40
CA LEU A 147 4.16 -15.29 -15.16
C LEU A 147 2.73 -15.79 -15.45
N MET A 148 2.31 -16.85 -14.76
CA MET A 148 0.93 -17.35 -14.85
C MET A 148 -0.05 -16.38 -14.19
N GLN A 149 0.38 -15.74 -13.10
CA GLN A 149 -0.39 -14.76 -12.36
C GLN A 149 0.54 -13.86 -11.54
N PHE A 150 0.21 -12.58 -11.46
CA PHE A 150 0.88 -11.62 -10.61
C PHE A 150 -0.15 -10.77 -9.88
N VAL A 151 0.08 -10.53 -8.60
CA VAL A 151 -0.68 -9.57 -7.81
C VAL A 151 0.25 -8.87 -6.83
N ARG A 152 0.01 -7.58 -6.63
CA ARG A 152 0.74 -6.74 -5.68
C ARG A 152 -0.26 -6.04 -4.77
N SER A 153 0.04 -5.98 -3.49
CA SER A 153 -0.75 -5.23 -2.52
C SER A 153 -0.66 -3.73 -2.80
N GLY A 154 -1.58 -2.97 -2.21
CA GLY A 154 -1.31 -1.54 -2.03
C GLY A 154 -0.20 -1.31 -0.99
N ARG A 155 0.31 -0.08 -0.95
CA ARG A 155 1.32 0.33 0.02
C ARG A 155 0.78 0.21 1.45
N ILE A 156 1.59 -0.36 2.34
CA ILE A 156 1.48 -0.17 3.79
C ILE A 156 2.58 0.78 4.24
N ALA A 157 2.30 1.63 5.23
CA ALA A 157 3.26 2.64 5.67
C ALA A 157 3.08 3.04 7.14
N VAL A 158 4.21 3.34 7.79
CA VAL A 158 4.25 4.02 9.08
C VAL A 158 5.14 5.26 8.96
N THR A 159 4.85 6.27 9.76
CA THR A 159 5.68 7.49 9.83
C THR A 159 6.99 7.17 10.56
N LYS A 160 8.08 7.85 10.17
CA LYS A 160 9.34 7.79 10.92
C LYS A 160 9.22 8.55 12.24
N GLU A 161 8.55 9.69 12.22
CA GLU A 161 8.26 10.45 13.42
C GLU A 161 7.15 9.80 14.25
N LYS A 162 7.26 9.97 15.57
CA LYS A 162 6.24 9.49 16.51
C LYS A 162 4.98 10.32 16.33
N MET A 163 3.93 9.69 15.81
CA MET A 163 2.62 10.31 15.74
C MET A 163 1.93 10.15 17.10
N HIS A 164 1.48 11.26 17.69
CA HIS A 164 0.69 11.24 18.92
C HIS A 164 -0.80 10.95 18.63
N ILE A 165 -1.08 9.94 17.79
CA ILE A 165 -2.44 9.66 17.31
C ILE A 165 -3.39 9.40 18.46
N SER A 166 -3.02 8.56 19.42
CA SER A 166 -3.86 8.28 20.60
C SER A 166 -4.31 9.55 21.30
N LYS A 167 -3.39 10.49 21.58
CA LYS A 167 -3.72 11.79 22.21
C LYS A 167 -4.61 12.67 21.34
N ILE A 168 -4.38 12.65 20.02
CA ILE A 168 -5.22 13.39 19.08
C ILE A 168 -6.64 12.81 19.11
N ILE A 169 -6.78 11.48 19.11
CA ILE A 169 -8.06 10.78 19.10
C ILE A 169 -8.80 10.89 20.44
N GLU A 170 -8.10 10.84 21.58
CA GLU A 170 -8.66 11.15 22.91
C GLU A 170 -9.30 12.53 22.95
N SER A 171 -8.70 13.53 22.28
CA SER A 171 -9.27 14.88 22.21
C SER A 171 -10.60 14.96 21.43
N PHE A 172 -10.94 13.92 20.65
CA PHE A 172 -12.23 13.75 19.97
C PHE A 172 -13.22 12.89 20.77
N GLY A 173 -12.89 12.50 22.02
CA GLY A 173 -13.79 11.75 22.90
C GLY A 173 -13.86 10.25 22.62
N ILE A 174 -12.91 9.71 21.87
CA ILE A 174 -12.81 8.28 21.57
C ILE A 174 -11.87 7.64 22.60
N GLU A 175 -12.35 6.61 23.32
CA GLU A 175 -11.55 5.87 24.29
C GLU A 175 -10.43 5.08 23.59
N VAL A 176 -9.20 5.31 24.01
CA VAL A 176 -8.02 4.56 23.55
C VAL A 176 -7.66 3.55 24.63
N ALA A 177 -7.57 2.27 24.25
CA ALA A 177 -7.20 1.18 25.15
C ALA A 177 -5.69 1.12 25.40
#